data_AF-A0A0B6S7V3-F1
#
_entry.id   AF-A0A0B6S7V3-F1
#
_cell.length_a   1.000
_cell.length_b   1.000
_cell.length_c   1.000
_cell.angle_alpha   90.00
_cell.angle_beta   90.00
_cell.angle_gamma   90.00
#
_symmetry.space_group_name_H-M   'P 1'
#
loop_
_entity.id
_entity.type
_entity.pdbx_description
1 polymer ?
#
loop_
_entity_poly.entity_id
_entity_poly.type
_entity_poly.pdbx_seq_one_letter_code
_entity_poly.pdbx_strand_id
1 'polypeptide(L)'
;MASAAFYPPQRVAAALTGYRDNLDSAALWADASWSALPDHGWRDALARASAAACRACSHAFARAAGVREPPFGAFATAAVLGLAGSAPGIGPKPNLALLDALPMAQALAVLRVRSLSFRRAEVRRLIDRQTRSRLAEWTGVHPDAIAQDPHAADAPDVAHLTMKTGLPPLARLDATAMAAEGWLLLARDAGGAADTRPPSLTRLALPRAFAPPASLPAASGLDAAGSVRLFARMPELMPEVAWLFG
;
A
#
# COMPACT_ATOMS: atom_id res chain seq x y z
N MET A 1 3.97 -3.31 32.75
CA MET A 1 3.68 -4.26 31.65
C MET A 1 2.54 -3.65 30.83
N ALA A 2 2.82 -3.15 29.63
CA ALA A 2 1.78 -2.62 28.76
C ALA A 2 0.94 -3.79 28.25
N SER A 3 -0.37 -3.77 28.50
CA SER A 3 -1.32 -4.72 27.93
C SER A 3 -1.21 -4.61 26.41
N ALA A 4 -0.80 -5.68 25.74
CA ALA A 4 -0.98 -5.78 24.30
C ALA A 4 -2.50 -5.69 24.06
N ALA A 5 -2.95 -4.59 23.43
CA ALA A 5 -4.34 -4.46 23.04
C ALA A 5 -4.67 -5.61 22.09
N PHE A 6 -5.27 -6.67 22.63
CA PHE A 6 -5.78 -7.77 21.83
C PHE A 6 -6.97 -7.25 21.06
N TYR A 7 -6.84 -7.21 19.74
CA TYR A 7 -7.96 -6.90 18.86
C TYR A 7 -9.03 -7.98 18.94
N PRO A 8 -10.30 -7.65 18.68
CA PRO A 8 -11.38 -8.63 18.70
C PRO A 8 -11.03 -9.85 17.83
N PRO A 9 -11.22 -11.10 18.30
CA PRO A 9 -10.93 -12.30 17.53
C PRO A 9 -11.60 -12.31 16.14
N GLN A 10 -12.75 -11.66 16.02
CA GLN A 10 -13.50 -11.49 14.78
C GLN A 10 -12.71 -10.68 13.73
N ARG A 11 -12.01 -9.60 14.12
CA ARG A 11 -11.14 -8.82 13.23
C ARG A 11 -9.98 -9.69 12.72
N VAL A 12 -9.34 -10.44 13.62
CA VAL A 12 -8.20 -11.29 13.27
C VAL A 12 -8.63 -12.40 12.32
N ALA A 13 -9.77 -13.05 12.57
CA ALA A 13 -10.36 -14.03 11.67
C ALA A 13 -10.68 -13.43 10.30
N ALA A 14 -11.30 -12.25 10.24
CA ALA A 14 -11.59 -11.56 8.98
C ALA A 14 -10.31 -11.22 8.19
N ALA A 15 -9.27 -10.74 8.88
CA ALA A 15 -7.98 -10.44 8.25
C ALA A 15 -7.31 -11.69 7.67
N LEU A 16 -7.33 -12.81 8.41
CA LEU A 16 -6.80 -14.08 7.93
C LEU A 16 -7.59 -14.63 6.73
N THR A 17 -8.91 -14.49 6.74
CA THR A 17 -9.74 -14.85 5.59
C THR A 17 -9.38 -14.00 4.37
N GLY A 18 -9.29 -12.68 4.51
CA GLY A 18 -8.90 -11.79 3.42
C GLY A 18 -7.50 -12.11 2.86
N TYR A 19 -6.53 -12.41 3.73
CA TYR A 19 -5.21 -12.87 3.31
C TYR A 19 -5.27 -14.17 2.50
N ARG A 20 -6.06 -15.15 2.96
CA ARG A 20 -6.24 -16.43 2.27
C ARG A 20 -6.92 -16.24 0.91
N ASP A 21 -7.95 -15.40 0.82
CA ASP A 21 -8.66 -15.13 -0.43
C ASP A 21 -7.74 -14.45 -1.45
N ASN A 22 -6.88 -13.53 -1.00
CA ASN A 22 -5.85 -12.91 -1.84
C ASN A 22 -4.81 -13.94 -2.31
N LEU A 23 -4.33 -14.80 -1.41
CA LEU A 23 -3.37 -15.86 -1.77
C LEU A 23 -3.96 -16.86 -2.76
N ASP A 24 -5.23 -17.22 -2.57
CA ASP A 24 -5.99 -18.17 -3.40
C ASP A 24 -6.19 -17.65 -4.83
N SER A 25 -6.17 -16.34 -5.02
CA SER A 25 -6.38 -15.66 -6.32
C SER A 25 -5.15 -14.95 -6.87
N ALA A 26 -3.98 -15.04 -6.21
CA ALA A 26 -2.79 -14.27 -6.52
C ALA A 26 -2.36 -14.29 -7.99
N ALA A 27 -2.43 -15.45 -8.65
CA ALA A 27 -2.02 -15.58 -10.04
C ALA A 27 -2.91 -14.81 -11.03
N LEU A 28 -4.14 -14.46 -10.64
CA LEU A 28 -5.09 -13.74 -11.49
C LEU A 28 -4.85 -12.22 -11.52
N TRP A 29 -4.42 -11.64 -10.41
CA TRP A 29 -4.29 -10.18 -10.26
C TRP A 29 -2.85 -9.69 -10.17
N ALA A 30 -1.86 -10.57 -9.98
CA ALA A 30 -0.47 -10.16 -9.95
C ALA A 30 -0.07 -9.44 -11.24
N ASP A 31 0.87 -8.50 -11.15
CA ASP A 31 1.41 -7.82 -12.31
C ASP A 31 2.10 -8.83 -13.25
N ALA A 32 1.99 -8.60 -14.56
CA ALA A 32 2.51 -9.50 -15.58
C ALA A 32 4.02 -9.75 -15.46
N SER A 33 4.79 -8.76 -14.98
CA SER A 33 6.25 -8.85 -14.84
C SER A 33 6.73 -9.85 -13.78
N TRP A 34 5.83 -10.39 -12.95
CA TRP A 34 6.13 -11.51 -12.04
C TRP A 34 6.13 -12.87 -12.75
N SER A 35 5.53 -12.94 -13.94
CA SER A 35 5.50 -14.13 -14.78
C SER A 35 6.63 -14.06 -15.82
N ALA A 36 7.33 -15.16 -16.02
CA ALA A 36 8.26 -15.32 -17.15
C ALA A 36 7.55 -15.71 -18.45
N LEU A 37 6.22 -15.94 -18.41
CA LEU A 37 5.45 -16.33 -19.58
C LEU A 37 5.22 -15.11 -20.49
N PRO A 38 5.43 -15.27 -21.81
CA PRO A 38 5.40 -14.18 -22.78
C PRO A 38 3.99 -13.67 -23.09
N ASP A 39 2.95 -14.47 -22.83
CA ASP A 39 1.55 -14.10 -23.03
C ASP A 39 0.76 -14.04 -21.71
N HIS A 40 -0.44 -13.48 -21.79
CA HIS A 40 -1.41 -13.47 -20.69
C HIS A 40 -2.54 -14.49 -20.88
N GLY A 41 -2.48 -15.31 -21.94
CA GLY A 41 -3.52 -16.28 -22.26
C GLY A 41 -3.67 -17.35 -21.17
N TRP A 42 -2.58 -17.63 -20.45
CA TRP A 42 -2.61 -18.50 -19.27
C TRP A 42 -3.49 -17.96 -18.13
N ARG A 43 -3.62 -16.63 -17.97
CA ARG A 43 -4.48 -16.03 -16.93
C ARG A 43 -5.94 -16.21 -17.27
N ASP A 44 -6.30 -16.01 -18.54
CA ASP A 44 -7.66 -16.25 -19.01
C ASP A 44 -8.04 -17.72 -18.91
N ALA A 45 -7.10 -18.63 -19.20
CA ALA A 45 -7.29 -20.05 -18.98
C ALA A 45 -7.46 -20.37 -17.48
N LEU A 46 -6.67 -19.75 -16.60
CA LEU A 46 -6.77 -19.93 -15.16
C LEU A 46 -8.08 -19.38 -14.58
N ALA A 47 -8.55 -18.24 -15.09
CA ALA A 47 -9.82 -17.63 -14.69
C ALA A 47 -11.04 -18.51 -15.04
N ARG A 48 -10.92 -19.35 -16.08
CA ARG A 48 -11.94 -20.35 -16.46
C ARG A 48 -11.73 -21.73 -15.82
N ALA A 49 -10.60 -21.95 -15.16
CA ALA A 49 -10.30 -23.21 -14.50
C ALA A 49 -11.14 -23.40 -13.23
N SER A 50 -11.09 -24.59 -12.65
CA SER A 50 -11.74 -24.84 -11.37
C SER A 50 -11.12 -23.98 -10.26
N ALA A 51 -11.90 -23.64 -9.23
CA ALA A 51 -11.40 -22.91 -8.08
C ALA A 51 -10.20 -23.60 -7.41
N ALA A 52 -10.18 -24.94 -7.39
CA ALA A 52 -9.06 -25.71 -6.85
C ALA A 52 -7.76 -25.53 -7.68
N ALA A 53 -7.87 -25.53 -9.01
CA ALA A 53 -6.73 -25.29 -9.89
C ALA A 53 -6.20 -23.86 -9.75
N CYS A 54 -7.11 -22.87 -9.68
CA CYS A 54 -6.75 -21.48 -9.43
C CYS A 54 -5.97 -21.32 -8.12
N ARG A 55 -6.49 -21.88 -7.02
CA ARG A 55 -5.78 -21.88 -5.73
C ARG A 55 -4.40 -22.52 -5.80
N ALA A 56 -4.30 -23.72 -6.36
CA ALA A 56 -3.01 -24.42 -6.48
C ALA A 56 -1.98 -23.61 -7.28
N CYS A 57 -2.40 -23.01 -8.41
CA CYS A 57 -1.53 -22.17 -9.23
C CYS A 57 -1.14 -20.89 -8.50
N SER A 58 -2.08 -20.21 -7.84
CA SER A 58 -1.81 -18.98 -7.08
C SER A 58 -0.84 -19.21 -5.93
N HIS A 59 -0.98 -20.31 -5.19
CA HIS A 59 -0.05 -20.70 -4.12
C HIS A 59 1.35 -21.03 -4.67
N ALA A 60 1.42 -21.79 -5.76
CA ALA A 60 2.69 -22.11 -6.42
C ALA A 60 3.37 -20.85 -6.96
N PHE A 61 2.60 -19.95 -7.56
CA PHE A 61 3.05 -18.66 -8.06
C PHE A 61 3.59 -17.77 -6.93
N ALA A 62 2.83 -17.58 -5.84
CA ALA A 62 3.27 -16.78 -4.70
C ALA A 62 4.55 -17.34 -4.07
N ARG A 63 4.65 -18.67 -3.93
CA ARG A 63 5.87 -19.33 -3.45
C ARG A 63 7.05 -19.11 -4.39
N ALA A 64 6.86 -19.26 -5.70
CA ALA A 64 7.91 -19.04 -6.70
C ALA A 64 8.36 -17.57 -6.78
N ALA A 65 7.44 -16.63 -6.56
CA ALA A 65 7.74 -15.21 -6.44
C ALA A 65 8.45 -14.85 -5.12
N GLY A 66 8.60 -15.81 -4.19
CA GLY A 66 9.25 -15.61 -2.90
C GLY A 66 8.38 -14.86 -1.88
N VAL A 67 7.05 -14.91 -2.03
CA VAL A 67 6.15 -14.26 -1.07
C VAL A 67 6.35 -14.85 0.31
N ARG A 68 6.56 -13.97 1.28
CA ARG A 68 6.66 -14.36 2.69
C ARG A 68 5.35 -14.12 3.40
N GLU A 69 4.80 -15.19 3.96
CA GLU A 69 3.60 -15.10 4.80
C GLU A 69 3.87 -14.26 6.06
N PRO A 70 3.00 -13.28 6.38
CA PRO A 70 3.09 -12.55 7.64
C PRO A 70 2.89 -13.49 8.84
N PRO A 71 3.61 -13.29 9.96
CA PRO A 71 3.33 -14.05 11.17
C PRO A 71 1.92 -13.75 11.66
N PHE A 72 1.23 -14.73 12.25
CA PHE A 72 -0.14 -14.58 12.78
C PHE A 72 -0.32 -13.31 13.63
N GLY A 73 0.66 -12.99 14.49
CA GLY A 73 0.63 -11.79 15.34
C GLY A 73 0.53 -10.47 14.57
N ALA A 74 0.94 -10.43 13.30
CA ALA A 74 0.81 -9.24 12.47
C ALA A 74 -0.66 -8.84 12.23
N PHE A 75 -1.58 -9.81 12.13
CA PHE A 75 -3.01 -9.53 12.00
C PHE A 75 -3.69 -9.25 13.35
N ALA A 76 -3.08 -9.70 14.45
CA ALA A 76 -3.55 -9.44 15.80
C ALA A 76 -3.04 -8.12 16.40
N THR A 77 -2.23 -7.36 15.66
CA THR A 77 -1.67 -6.08 16.10
C THR A 77 -2.34 -4.89 15.41
N ALA A 78 -2.05 -3.71 15.95
CA ALA A 78 -2.58 -2.44 15.46
C ALA A 78 -2.05 -2.08 14.07
N ALA A 79 -2.77 -1.18 13.39
CA ALA A 79 -2.29 -0.58 12.16
C ALA A 79 -0.98 0.20 12.35
N VAL A 80 -0.78 0.78 13.52
CA VAL A 80 0.47 1.46 13.89
C VAL A 80 1.17 0.67 15.00
N LEU A 81 2.36 0.16 14.69
CA LEU A 81 3.22 -0.58 15.61
C LEU A 81 4.04 0.40 16.47
N GLY A 82 4.38 -0.01 17.69
CA GLY A 82 5.29 0.74 18.56
C GLY A 82 4.69 1.97 19.25
N LEU A 83 3.36 2.11 19.28
CA LEU A 83 2.67 3.14 20.08
C LEU A 83 2.64 2.82 21.59
N ALA A 84 2.78 1.55 21.97
CA ALA A 84 2.80 1.11 23.37
C ALA A 84 4.07 0.29 23.66
N GLY A 85 4.99 0.84 24.46
CA GLY A 85 6.10 0.08 25.05
C GLY A 85 7.25 -0.30 24.11
N SER A 86 7.47 0.44 23.02
CA SER A 86 8.66 0.28 22.17
C SER A 86 9.94 0.63 22.94
N ALA A 87 11.02 -0.09 22.65
CA ALA A 87 12.34 0.21 23.19
C ALA A 87 12.75 1.65 22.80
N PRO A 88 13.48 2.39 23.67
CA PRO A 88 13.90 3.75 23.37
C PRO A 88 14.63 3.82 22.02
N GLY A 89 14.18 4.71 21.14
CA GLY A 89 14.77 4.94 19.81
C GLY A 89 14.08 4.24 18.63
N ILE A 90 13.08 3.38 18.86
CA ILE A 90 12.26 2.80 17.77
C ILE A 90 10.93 3.56 17.69
N GLY A 91 10.84 4.51 16.76
CA GLY A 91 9.61 5.26 16.48
C GLY A 91 8.47 4.37 15.92
N PRO A 92 7.23 4.89 15.88
CA PRO A 92 6.07 4.15 15.38
C PRO A 92 6.23 3.80 13.89
N LYS A 93 5.66 2.67 13.48
CA LYS A 93 5.75 2.15 12.10
C LYS A 93 4.39 1.66 11.58
N PRO A 94 4.11 1.79 10.28
CA PRO A 94 2.91 1.21 9.68
C PRO A 94 3.02 -0.33 9.63
N ASN A 95 1.93 -1.02 9.97
CA ASN A 95 1.83 -2.47 9.89
C ASN A 95 1.44 -2.91 8.47
N LEU A 96 2.44 -3.12 7.59
CA LEU A 96 2.16 -3.41 6.18
C LEU A 96 1.48 -4.77 5.95
N ALA A 97 1.50 -5.69 6.92
CA ALA A 97 0.82 -6.99 6.78
C ALA A 97 -0.70 -6.82 6.59
N LEU A 98 -1.28 -5.73 7.11
CA LEU A 98 -2.71 -5.47 6.97
C LEU A 98 -3.11 -5.22 5.50
N LEU A 99 -2.20 -4.73 4.66
CA LEU A 99 -2.49 -4.54 3.23
C LEU A 99 -2.76 -5.87 2.53
N ASP A 100 -2.05 -6.94 2.92
CA ASP A 100 -2.22 -8.27 2.33
C ASP A 100 -3.56 -8.93 2.72
N ALA A 101 -4.27 -8.38 3.71
CA ALA A 101 -5.59 -8.84 4.13
C ALA A 101 -6.75 -8.06 3.51
N LEU A 102 -6.48 -6.93 2.85
CA LEU A 102 -7.52 -6.17 2.14
C LEU A 102 -7.81 -6.79 0.77
N PRO A 103 -9.06 -6.72 0.27
CA PRO A 103 -9.32 -6.90 -1.15
C PRO A 103 -8.31 -6.10 -1.99
N MET A 104 -7.69 -6.74 -2.99
CA MET A 104 -6.52 -6.16 -3.66
C MET A 104 -6.76 -4.75 -4.25
N ALA A 105 -7.96 -4.49 -4.77
CA ALA A 105 -8.34 -3.16 -5.25
C ALA A 105 -8.25 -2.08 -4.14
N GLN A 106 -8.66 -2.41 -2.91
CA GLN A 106 -8.57 -1.53 -1.75
C GLN A 106 -7.13 -1.38 -1.27
N ALA A 107 -6.33 -2.47 -1.27
CA ALA A 107 -4.90 -2.39 -0.96
C ALA A 107 -4.19 -1.40 -1.90
N LEU A 108 -4.42 -1.50 -3.22
CA LEU A 108 -3.89 -0.57 -4.21
C LEU A 108 -4.41 0.86 -4.01
N ALA A 109 -5.68 1.04 -3.66
CA ALA A 109 -6.23 2.35 -3.33
C ALA A 109 -5.51 2.99 -2.13
N VAL A 110 -5.22 2.24 -1.06
CA VAL A 110 -4.44 2.74 0.10
C VAL A 110 -3.04 3.18 -0.33
N LEU A 111 -2.37 2.42 -1.20
CA LEU A 111 -1.07 2.84 -1.75
C LEU A 111 -1.18 4.16 -2.52
N ARG A 112 -2.21 4.31 -3.36
CA ARG A 112 -2.44 5.55 -4.12
C ARG A 112 -2.75 6.72 -3.21
N VAL A 113 -3.54 6.52 -2.15
CA VAL A 113 -3.79 7.53 -1.12
C VAL A 113 -2.46 7.96 -0.48
N ARG A 114 -1.54 7.03 -0.18
CA ARG A 114 -0.22 7.36 0.36
C ARG A 114 0.59 8.29 -0.55
N SER A 115 0.56 8.03 -1.87
CA SER A 115 1.18 8.91 -2.88
C SER A 115 0.52 10.30 -2.87
N LEU A 116 -0.81 10.38 -2.81
CA LEU A 116 -1.51 11.66 -2.73
C LEU A 116 -1.20 12.44 -1.44
N SER A 117 -1.11 11.77 -0.29
CA SER A 117 -0.75 12.40 0.99
C SER A 117 0.66 12.99 0.97
N PHE A 118 1.60 12.28 0.33
CA PHE A 118 2.96 12.80 0.07
C PHE A 118 2.89 14.04 -0.82
N ARG A 119 2.01 14.02 -1.83
CA ARG A 119 1.82 15.10 -2.82
C ARG A 119 0.76 16.14 -2.44
N ARG A 120 0.37 16.24 -1.18
CA ARG A 120 -0.80 17.04 -0.78
C ARG A 120 -0.75 18.52 -1.17
N ALA A 121 0.45 19.11 -1.25
CA ALA A 121 0.63 20.47 -1.74
C ALA A 121 0.25 20.63 -3.23
N GLU A 122 0.55 19.62 -4.05
CA GLU A 122 0.12 19.55 -5.45
C GLU A 122 -1.38 19.29 -5.55
N VAL A 123 -1.93 18.40 -4.70
CA VAL A 123 -3.37 18.10 -4.62
C VAL A 123 -4.19 19.35 -4.31
N ARG A 124 -3.75 20.20 -3.36
CA ARG A 124 -4.40 21.47 -3.03
C ARG A 124 -4.50 22.45 -4.20
N ARG A 125 -3.56 22.36 -5.16
CA ARG A 125 -3.51 23.23 -6.34
C ARG A 125 -4.27 22.63 -7.53
N LEU A 126 -4.86 21.45 -7.40
CA LEU A 126 -5.68 20.86 -8.45
C LEU A 126 -7.00 21.61 -8.60
N ILE A 127 -7.12 22.35 -9.71
CA ILE A 127 -8.34 23.04 -10.12
C ILE A 127 -9.09 22.21 -11.18
N ASP A 128 -8.37 21.38 -11.94
CA ASP A 128 -8.94 20.58 -13.02
C ASP A 128 -9.88 19.48 -12.51
N ARG A 129 -11.14 19.53 -12.95
CA ARG A 129 -12.19 18.58 -12.56
C ARG A 129 -11.88 17.16 -13.03
N GLN A 130 -11.35 17.00 -14.25
CA GLN A 130 -11.10 15.67 -14.82
C GLN A 130 -10.06 14.91 -14.01
N THR A 131 -8.94 15.57 -13.68
CA THR A 131 -7.89 15.01 -12.82
C THR A 131 -8.46 14.65 -11.45
N ARG A 132 -9.25 15.53 -10.84
CA ARG A 132 -9.85 15.27 -9.50
C ARG A 132 -10.80 14.07 -9.51
N SER A 133 -11.66 13.95 -10.52
CA SER A 133 -12.55 12.81 -10.69
C SER A 133 -11.78 11.50 -10.90
N ARG A 134 -10.75 11.52 -11.74
CA ARG A 134 -9.87 10.36 -11.98
C ARG A 134 -9.16 9.90 -10.70
N LEU A 135 -8.65 10.85 -9.90
CA LEU A 135 -8.02 10.52 -8.62
C LEU A 135 -9.02 9.88 -7.65
N ALA A 136 -10.23 10.43 -7.55
CA ALA A 136 -11.28 9.86 -6.70
C ALA A 136 -11.69 8.45 -7.14
N GLU A 137 -11.75 8.19 -8.46
CA GLU A 137 -12.01 6.86 -9.01
C GLU A 137 -10.91 5.86 -8.61
N TRP A 138 -9.64 6.27 -8.66
CA TRP A 138 -8.51 5.38 -8.37
C TRP A 138 -8.31 5.08 -6.88
N THR A 139 -8.75 5.97 -5.99
CA THR A 139 -8.53 5.88 -4.55
C THR A 139 -9.79 5.58 -3.74
N GLY A 140 -10.98 5.83 -4.29
CA GLY A 140 -12.22 5.89 -3.53
C GLY A 140 -12.35 7.14 -2.64
N VAL A 141 -11.33 8.02 -2.63
CA VAL A 141 -11.24 9.18 -1.72
C VAL A 141 -11.21 10.47 -2.52
N HIS A 142 -12.10 11.39 -2.20
CA HIS A 142 -12.10 12.70 -2.85
C HIS A 142 -10.81 13.47 -2.52
N PRO A 143 -10.14 14.11 -3.51
CA PRO A 143 -8.87 14.81 -3.29
C PRO A 143 -8.89 15.86 -2.17
N ASP A 144 -10.06 16.47 -1.90
CA ASP A 144 -10.20 17.44 -0.81
C ASP A 144 -9.97 16.85 0.58
N ALA A 145 -10.36 15.59 0.81
CA ALA A 145 -10.11 14.92 2.10
C ALA A 145 -8.60 14.76 2.35
N ILE A 146 -7.82 14.57 1.29
CA ILE A 146 -6.35 14.52 1.36
C ILE A 146 -5.77 15.93 1.55
N ALA A 147 -6.30 16.92 0.84
CA ALA A 147 -5.88 18.31 0.93
C ALA A 147 -6.12 18.93 2.32
N GLN A 148 -7.19 18.51 3.01
CA GLN A 148 -7.59 18.99 4.33
C GLN A 148 -6.87 18.32 5.51
N ASP A 149 -5.82 17.53 5.26
CA ASP A 149 -5.02 16.92 6.33
C ASP A 149 -4.52 17.99 7.32
N PRO A 150 -4.85 17.89 8.63
CA PRO A 150 -4.43 18.83 9.67
C PRO A 150 -2.90 18.98 9.78
N HIS A 151 -2.14 17.95 9.38
CA HIS A 151 -0.68 17.98 9.33
C HIS A 151 -0.15 18.62 8.02
N ALA A 152 -0.93 19.57 7.50
CA ALA A 152 -0.67 20.36 6.31
C ALA A 152 0.73 20.98 6.25
N ALA A 153 1.24 21.44 7.39
CA ALA A 153 2.51 22.15 7.51
C ALA A 153 3.72 21.23 7.28
N ASP A 154 3.60 19.93 7.56
CA ASP A 154 4.70 18.96 7.40
C ASP A 154 4.86 18.48 5.94
N ALA A 155 4.34 19.24 4.97
CA ALA A 155 4.25 18.76 3.58
C ALA A 155 5.62 18.81 2.92
N PRO A 156 6.03 17.72 2.23
CA PRO A 156 7.17 17.82 1.34
C PRO A 156 6.94 18.95 0.35
N ASP A 157 7.97 19.78 0.14
CA ASP A 157 7.97 20.72 -0.97
C ASP A 157 8.18 19.94 -2.27
N VAL A 158 7.07 19.42 -2.81
CA VAL A 158 7.06 18.65 -4.05
C VAL A 158 7.56 19.50 -5.22
N ALA A 159 7.33 20.81 -5.22
CA ALA A 159 7.83 21.68 -6.30
C ALA A 159 9.36 21.72 -6.30
N HIS A 160 9.97 21.86 -5.12
CA HIS A 160 11.42 21.77 -4.97
C HIS A 160 11.95 20.38 -5.33
N LEU A 161 11.27 19.30 -4.90
CA LEU A 161 11.64 17.92 -5.26
C LEU A 161 11.55 17.68 -6.78
N THR A 162 10.54 18.20 -7.45
CA THR A 162 10.40 18.13 -8.91
C THR A 162 11.60 18.77 -9.60
N MET A 163 12.01 19.97 -9.18
CA MET A 163 13.19 20.63 -9.75
C MET A 163 14.49 19.85 -9.50
N LYS A 164 14.65 19.30 -8.30
CA LYS A 164 15.90 18.63 -7.88
C LYS A 164 16.03 17.21 -8.43
N THR A 165 14.93 16.50 -8.61
CA THR A 165 14.94 15.03 -8.83
C THR A 165 14.14 14.57 -10.03
N GLY A 166 13.51 15.49 -10.78
CA GLY A 166 12.69 15.15 -11.94
C GLY A 166 11.41 14.41 -11.60
N LEU A 167 10.90 14.56 -10.37
CA LEU A 167 9.65 13.93 -9.94
C LEU A 167 8.50 14.34 -10.89
N PRO A 168 7.83 13.40 -11.57
CA PRO A 168 6.74 13.74 -12.47
C PRO A 168 5.59 14.40 -11.71
N PRO A 169 4.89 15.39 -12.31
CA PRO A 169 3.67 15.95 -11.74
C PRO A 169 2.56 14.92 -11.73
N LEU A 170 1.61 15.08 -10.81
CA LEU A 170 0.47 14.17 -10.58
C LEU A 170 -0.38 13.96 -11.83
N ALA A 171 -0.52 14.97 -12.69
CA ALA A 171 -1.24 14.86 -13.95
C ALA A 171 -0.65 13.79 -14.90
N ARG A 172 0.66 13.51 -14.80
CA ARG A 172 1.39 12.53 -15.61
C ARG A 172 1.47 11.14 -14.99
N LEU A 173 1.04 10.98 -13.74
CA LEU A 173 1.01 9.67 -13.09
C LEU A 173 -0.26 8.92 -13.49
N ASP A 174 -0.11 7.64 -13.78
CA ASP A 174 -1.22 6.70 -13.83
C ASP A 174 -1.44 6.02 -12.47
N ALA A 175 -2.50 5.21 -12.40
CA ALA A 175 -2.89 4.50 -11.18
C ALA A 175 -1.81 3.52 -10.67
N THR A 176 -1.01 2.94 -11.56
CA THR A 176 0.02 1.96 -11.23
C THR A 176 1.27 2.66 -10.69
N ALA A 177 1.70 3.74 -11.34
CA ALA A 177 2.82 4.56 -10.90
C ALA A 177 2.55 5.19 -9.52
N MET A 178 1.32 5.67 -9.28
CA MET A 178 0.91 6.16 -7.96
C MET A 178 0.96 5.06 -6.88
N ALA A 179 0.48 3.85 -7.20
CA ALA A 179 0.52 2.73 -6.25
C ALA A 179 1.96 2.29 -5.94
N ALA A 180 2.84 2.28 -6.95
CA ALA A 180 4.27 2.00 -6.78
C ALA A 180 4.96 3.06 -5.89
N GLU A 181 4.69 4.34 -6.11
CA GLU A 181 5.19 5.43 -5.25
C GLU A 181 4.71 5.25 -3.81
N GLY A 182 3.42 4.97 -3.62
CA GLY A 182 2.83 4.69 -2.32
C GLY A 182 3.47 3.51 -1.58
N TRP A 183 3.73 2.41 -2.29
CA TRP A 183 4.43 1.26 -1.74
C TRP A 183 5.84 1.61 -1.26
N LEU A 184 6.60 2.35 -2.07
CA LEU A 184 7.96 2.75 -1.70
C LEU A 184 7.99 3.63 -0.45
N LEU A 185 7.04 4.57 -0.34
CA LEU A 185 6.88 5.41 0.85
C LEU A 185 6.54 4.58 2.09
N LEU A 186 5.64 3.61 1.96
CA LEU A 186 5.27 2.71 3.06
C LEU A 186 6.41 1.77 3.48
N ALA A 187 7.13 1.21 2.51
CA ALA A 187 8.30 0.36 2.77
C ALA A 187 9.40 1.13 3.51
N ARG A 188 9.69 2.36 3.05
CA ARG A 188 10.61 3.30 3.71
C ARG A 188 10.20 3.54 5.16
N ASP A 189 8.95 3.93 5.40
CA ASP A 189 8.46 4.29 6.73
C ASP A 189 8.34 3.07 7.67
N ALA A 190 8.20 1.86 7.12
CA ALA A 190 8.29 0.61 7.87
C ALA A 190 9.73 0.22 8.26
N GLY A 191 10.73 1.02 7.88
CA GLY A 191 12.14 0.85 8.25
C GLY A 191 12.89 -0.21 7.43
N GLY A 192 12.49 -0.46 6.17
CA GLY A 192 13.23 -1.30 5.24
C GLY A 192 13.48 -0.61 3.91
N ALA A 193 14.58 -0.94 3.23
CA ALA A 193 14.71 -0.65 1.81
C ALA A 193 13.73 -1.56 1.05
N ALA A 194 12.91 -0.99 0.15
CA ALA A 194 11.88 -1.72 -0.58
C ALA A 194 12.43 -2.95 -1.32
N ASP A 195 13.68 -2.88 -1.78
CA ASP A 195 14.37 -3.94 -2.53
C ASP A 195 14.91 -5.08 -1.65
N THR A 196 15.02 -4.86 -0.33
CA THR A 196 15.54 -5.86 0.61
C THR A 196 14.45 -6.68 1.31
N ARG A 197 13.19 -6.29 1.15
CA ARG A 197 12.06 -6.96 1.79
C ARG A 197 11.59 -8.12 0.90
N PRO A 198 11.37 -9.33 1.46
CA PRO A 198 10.67 -10.39 0.73
C PRO A 198 9.32 -9.87 0.21
N PRO A 199 8.90 -10.22 -1.01
CA PRO A 199 7.62 -9.79 -1.54
C PRO A 199 6.47 -10.14 -0.59
N SER A 200 5.53 -9.21 -0.42
CA SER A 200 4.23 -9.46 0.22
C SER A 200 3.20 -9.78 -0.86
N LEU A 201 1.97 -10.17 -0.50
CA LEU A 201 0.91 -10.35 -1.52
C LEU A 201 0.63 -9.04 -2.26
N THR A 202 0.45 -7.94 -1.53
CA THR A 202 0.25 -6.60 -2.10
C THR A 202 1.36 -6.22 -3.09
N ARG A 203 2.61 -6.62 -2.82
CA ARG A 203 3.75 -6.36 -3.70
C ARG A 203 3.61 -7.03 -5.07
N LEU A 204 2.93 -8.17 -5.16
CA LEU A 204 2.70 -8.87 -6.43
C LEU A 204 1.79 -8.10 -7.39
N ALA A 205 0.93 -7.21 -6.88
CA ALA A 205 0.02 -6.40 -7.71
C ALA A 205 0.73 -5.22 -8.39
N LEU A 206 2.00 -4.98 -8.06
CA LEU A 206 2.83 -3.94 -8.63
C LEU A 206 3.90 -4.56 -9.53
N PRO A 207 4.41 -3.82 -10.54
CA PRO A 207 5.51 -4.29 -11.37
C PRO A 207 6.68 -4.84 -10.56
N ARG A 208 7.20 -6.02 -10.92
CA ARG A 208 8.31 -6.69 -10.22
C ARG A 208 9.54 -5.80 -10.15
N ALA A 209 9.80 -5.03 -11.20
CA ALA A 209 10.78 -3.96 -11.19
C ALA A 209 10.07 -2.63 -11.45
N PHE A 210 10.19 -1.69 -10.51
CA PHE A 210 9.97 -0.27 -10.77
C PHE A 210 11.12 0.48 -10.14
N ALA A 211 11.70 1.43 -10.89
CA ALA A 211 12.77 2.26 -10.35
C ALA A 211 12.16 3.17 -9.27
N PRO A 212 12.71 3.20 -8.04
CA PRO A 212 12.30 4.22 -7.09
C PRO A 212 12.61 5.58 -7.73
N PRO A 213 11.64 6.51 -7.83
CA PRO A 213 11.96 7.85 -8.30
C PRO A 213 13.09 8.41 -7.42
N ALA A 214 14.08 9.06 -8.04
CA ALA A 214 15.26 9.61 -7.36
C ALA A 214 14.88 10.60 -6.23
N SER A 215 13.64 11.08 -6.24
CA SER A 215 13.00 11.89 -5.21
C SER A 215 12.89 11.19 -3.84
N LEU A 216 12.69 9.88 -3.79
CA LEU A 216 12.38 9.18 -2.54
C LEU A 216 13.57 9.08 -1.59
N PRO A 217 14.80 8.73 -2.05
CA PRO A 217 16.00 8.86 -1.23
C PRO A 217 16.32 10.32 -0.88
N ALA A 218 16.11 11.26 -1.82
CA ALA A 218 16.37 12.69 -1.61
C ALA A 218 15.38 13.35 -0.63
N ALA A 219 14.22 12.73 -0.41
CA ALA A 219 13.22 13.11 0.57
C ALA A 219 13.40 12.37 1.91
N SER A 220 14.57 11.76 2.17
CA SER A 220 14.88 11.13 3.45
C SER A 220 14.70 12.13 4.60
N GLY A 221 13.74 11.85 5.50
CA GLY A 221 13.34 12.73 6.60
C GLY A 221 12.12 13.62 6.30
N LEU A 222 11.81 13.92 5.03
CA LEU A 222 10.58 14.59 4.65
C LEU A 222 9.40 13.61 4.74
N ASP A 223 8.34 14.02 5.43
CA ASP A 223 7.13 13.20 5.64
C ASP A 223 7.44 11.83 6.28
N ALA A 224 8.40 11.78 7.21
CA ALA A 224 8.83 10.54 7.87
C ALA A 224 7.70 9.85 8.67
N ALA A 225 6.76 10.63 9.23
CA ALA A 225 5.57 10.12 9.90
C ALA A 225 4.37 9.93 8.96
N GLY A 226 4.53 10.13 7.65
CA GLY A 226 3.44 10.16 6.68
C GLY A 226 2.63 8.88 6.64
N SER A 227 3.28 7.71 6.61
CA SER A 227 2.56 6.43 6.60
C SER A 227 1.86 6.13 7.93
N VAL A 228 2.47 6.49 9.06
CA VAL A 228 1.84 6.31 10.38
C VAL A 228 0.59 7.17 10.50
N ARG A 229 0.68 8.45 10.10
CA ARG A 229 -0.47 9.36 10.06
C ARG A 229 -1.57 8.85 9.13
N LEU A 230 -1.19 8.38 7.94
CA LEU A 230 -2.15 7.79 7.00
C LEU A 230 -2.89 6.62 7.65
N PHE A 231 -2.16 5.66 8.23
CA PHE A 231 -2.76 4.46 8.82
C PHE A 231 -3.71 4.80 9.97
N ALA A 232 -3.38 5.79 10.80
CA ALA A 232 -4.27 6.27 11.85
C ALA A 232 -5.54 6.94 11.31
N ARG A 233 -5.47 7.58 10.14
CA ARG A 233 -6.59 8.28 9.50
C ARG A 233 -7.38 7.40 8.53
N MET A 234 -6.95 6.17 8.29
CA MET A 234 -7.60 5.29 7.31
C MET A 234 -9.10 5.07 7.57
N PRO A 235 -9.57 4.85 8.82
CA PRO A 235 -11.00 4.69 9.09
C PRO A 235 -11.86 5.89 8.68
N GLU A 236 -11.29 7.10 8.70
CA GLU A 236 -11.99 8.32 8.27
C GLU A 236 -11.98 8.50 6.74
N LEU A 237 -10.85 8.17 6.11
CA LEU A 237 -10.68 8.36 4.66
C LEU A 237 -11.38 7.28 3.84
N MET A 238 -11.35 6.04 4.31
CA MET A 238 -11.88 4.86 3.63
C MET A 238 -12.64 3.99 4.66
N PRO A 239 -13.91 4.32 4.96
CA PRO A 239 -14.70 3.60 5.95
C PRO A 239 -14.80 2.09 5.70
N GLU A 240 -14.71 1.66 4.44
CA GLU A 240 -14.72 0.27 4.02
C GLU A 240 -13.52 -0.55 4.53
N VAL A 241 -12.41 0.09 4.90
CA VAL A 241 -11.25 -0.57 5.52
C VAL A 241 -11.15 -0.33 7.02
N ALA A 242 -12.07 0.43 7.62
CA ALA A 242 -12.04 0.80 9.04
C ALA A 242 -11.98 -0.41 9.98
N TRP A 243 -12.63 -1.53 9.61
CA TRP A 243 -12.61 -2.77 10.39
C TRP A 243 -11.19 -3.33 10.62
N LEU A 244 -10.25 -3.00 9.74
CA LEU A 244 -8.87 -3.48 9.80
C LEU A 244 -7.91 -2.41 10.36
N PHE A 245 -8.19 -1.12 10.15
CA PHE A 245 -7.30 -0.02 10.53
C PHE A 245 -7.72 0.75 11.80
N GLY A 246 -8.96 0.56 12.27
CA GLY A 246 -9.50 1.15 13.50
C GLY A 246 -9.28 0.32 14.76
#